data_AF-A0AAV6X7U6-F1
#
_entry.id   AF-A0AAV6X7U6-F1
#
_cell.length_a   1.000
_cell.length_b   1.000
_cell.length_c   1.000
_cell.angle_alpha   90.00
_cell.angle_beta   90.00
_cell.angle_gamma   90.00
#
_symmetry.space_group_name_H-M   'P 1'
#
loop_
_entity.id
_entity.type
_entity.pdbx_description
1 polymer ?
#
loop_
_entity_poly.entity_id
_entity_poly.type
_entity_poly.pdbx_seq_one_letter_code
_entity_poly.pdbx_strand_id
1 'polypeptide(L)'
;MDVKVKNFSDYASFLGYLQYRKRHNNFKKAIISSVYSSHRSYSGSLSSLSPGTFSGETHSILQSSALQHWFKHWQHLRKHKLTASTFGMAVGFWPRGRDKLWLEKLGKIEPFSGNVATCWSNIKEEEALERYKLITGHTVSYPEFQVYGKKNPEDNWIAASPDGAVDSNIYGLPLHGVLEIKCPFFGGDMSNARPWKRIPLHYIPQAQGLMEILDRNWMDMYCWTIKGSSLFRIERDVEYWGDLKIALSDFWWKHVQPAKEMCNRSVITNPLIELSSLRPAPEHDLCRHIIYKSKHIVDNSKLLMREIDGKLQN
;
A
#
# COMPACT_ATOMS: atom_id res chain seq x y z
N MET A 1 -17.23 45.99 -18.95
CA MET A 1 -17.21 44.51 -18.89
C MET A 1 -15.83 44.09 -19.34
N ASP A 2 -14.90 44.00 -18.39
CA ASP A 2 -13.49 43.72 -18.67
C ASP A 2 -13.23 42.22 -18.70
N VAL A 3 -12.79 41.73 -19.86
CA VAL A 3 -12.23 40.40 -20.03
C VAL A 3 -10.77 40.45 -19.55
N LYS A 4 -10.50 39.90 -18.37
CA LYS A 4 -9.13 39.72 -17.87
C LYS A 4 -8.37 38.77 -18.79
N VAL A 5 -7.36 39.30 -19.47
CA VAL A 5 -6.32 38.57 -20.19
C VAL A 5 -5.57 37.70 -19.18
N LYS A 6 -5.59 36.37 -19.35
CA LYS A 6 -4.74 35.45 -18.59
C LYS A 6 -3.28 35.68 -19.00
N ASN A 7 -2.43 35.97 -18.03
CA ASN A 7 -1.01 36.29 -18.23
C ASN A 7 -0.24 35.12 -18.88
N PHE A 8 0.56 35.45 -19.89
CA PHE A 8 1.48 34.53 -20.60
C PHE A 8 2.56 33.91 -19.68
N SER A 9 2.85 34.52 -18.53
CA SER A 9 3.84 34.03 -17.56
C SER A 9 3.41 32.72 -16.89
N ASP A 10 2.11 32.54 -16.63
CA ASP A 10 1.59 31.36 -15.93
C ASP A 10 1.69 30.13 -16.84
N TYR A 11 1.47 30.30 -18.15
CA TYR A 11 1.65 29.25 -19.16
C TYR A 11 3.13 28.85 -19.30
N ALA A 12 4.06 29.81 -19.27
CA ALA A 12 5.49 29.51 -19.34
C ALA A 12 5.98 28.75 -18.09
N SER A 13 5.47 29.09 -16.90
CA SER A 13 5.78 28.38 -15.65
C SER A 13 5.21 26.95 -15.65
N PHE A 14 4.00 26.75 -16.18
CA PHE A 14 3.35 25.45 -16.30
C PHE A 14 4.05 24.55 -17.33
N LEU A 15 4.45 25.10 -18.48
CA LEU A 15 5.24 24.39 -19.49
C LEU A 15 6.64 24.05 -18.98
N GLY A 16 7.29 24.97 -18.26
CA GLY A 16 8.58 24.72 -17.61
C GLY A 16 8.50 23.61 -16.55
N TYR A 17 7.44 23.60 -15.75
CA TYR A 17 7.14 22.55 -14.78
C TYR A 17 6.88 21.19 -15.46
N LEU A 18 6.07 21.16 -16.53
CA LEU A 18 5.82 19.96 -17.33
C LEU A 18 7.10 19.41 -17.97
N GLN A 19 7.97 20.29 -18.46
CA GLN A 19 9.22 19.90 -19.13
C GLN A 19 10.26 19.38 -18.12
N TYR A 20 10.37 20.01 -16.95
CA TYR A 20 11.16 19.52 -15.82
C TYR A 20 10.65 18.14 -15.36
N ARG A 21 9.34 17.99 -15.20
CA ARG A 21 8.69 16.73 -14.77
C ARG A 21 8.85 15.62 -15.80
N LYS A 22 8.76 15.93 -17.10
CA LYS A 22 9.04 14.98 -18.19
C LYS A 22 10.50 14.52 -18.18
N ARG A 23 11.45 15.44 -17.95
CA ARG A 23 12.88 15.10 -17.79
C ARG A 23 13.13 14.24 -16.55
N HIS A 24 12.51 14.58 -15.43
CA HIS A 24 12.62 13.83 -14.18
C HIS A 24 12.04 12.41 -14.31
N ASN A 25 10.87 12.25 -14.94
CA ASN A 25 10.26 10.93 -15.20
C ASN A 25 11.06 10.10 -16.20
N ASN A 26 11.68 10.73 -17.20
CA ASN A 26 12.60 10.04 -18.10
C ASN A 26 13.86 9.56 -17.37
N PHE A 27 14.37 10.34 -16.42
CA PHE A 27 15.49 9.95 -15.56
C PHE A 27 15.13 8.75 -14.66
N LYS A 28 13.94 8.76 -14.03
CA LYS A 28 13.45 7.60 -13.26
C LYS A 28 13.29 6.34 -14.13
N LYS A 29 12.77 6.48 -15.35
CA LYS A 29 12.68 5.38 -16.33
C LYS A 29 14.05 4.83 -16.71
N ALA A 30 15.06 5.69 -16.88
CA ALA A 30 16.42 5.29 -17.21
C ALA A 30 17.10 4.51 -16.08
N ILE A 31 16.93 4.93 -14.82
CA ILE A 31 17.44 4.20 -13.64
C ILE A 31 16.82 2.80 -13.56
N ILE A 32 15.52 2.69 -13.82
CA ILE A 32 14.85 1.40 -13.80
C ILE A 32 15.31 0.53 -14.98
N SER A 33 15.50 1.11 -16.16
CA SER A 33 16.04 0.38 -17.32
C SER A 33 17.46 -0.12 -17.06
N SER A 34 18.30 0.62 -16.34
CA SER A 34 19.66 0.17 -16.00
C SER A 34 19.64 -0.96 -14.96
N VAL A 35 18.75 -0.87 -13.95
CA VAL A 35 18.51 -1.96 -12.99
C VAL A 35 17.97 -3.22 -13.69
N TYR A 36 17.16 -3.08 -14.75
CA TYR A 36 16.68 -4.22 -15.54
C TYR A 36 17.76 -4.82 -16.45
N SER A 37 18.62 -4.00 -17.06
CA SER A 37 19.70 -4.50 -17.93
C SER A 37 20.71 -5.35 -17.17
N SER A 38 20.96 -5.07 -15.89
CA SER A 38 21.83 -5.89 -15.03
C SER A 38 21.23 -7.25 -14.65
N HIS A 39 19.91 -7.43 -14.72
CA HIS A 39 19.23 -8.69 -14.39
C HIS A 39 18.92 -9.59 -15.60
N ARG A 40 19.12 -9.12 -16.85
CA ARG A 40 18.92 -9.94 -18.06
C ARG A 40 20.03 -10.98 -18.31
N SER A 41 21.10 -10.99 -17.52
CA SER A 41 22.26 -11.88 -17.69
C SER A 41 22.20 -13.19 -16.89
N TYR A 42 21.01 -13.70 -16.57
CA TYR A 42 20.86 -15.05 -16.02
C TYR A 42 19.76 -15.82 -16.76
N SER A 43 20.12 -16.34 -17.93
CA SER A 43 19.37 -17.39 -18.61
C SER A 43 19.90 -18.75 -18.14
N GLY A 44 19.10 -19.52 -17.41
CA GLY A 44 19.42 -20.87 -16.98
C GLY A 44 18.19 -21.60 -16.42
N SER A 45 18.00 -22.84 -16.85
CA SER A 45 16.86 -23.75 -16.72
C SER A 45 16.20 -23.91 -15.32
N LEU A 46 14.91 -24.24 -15.34
CA LEU A 46 14.16 -24.83 -14.21
C LEU A 46 14.80 -26.16 -13.76
N SER A 47 15.37 -26.20 -12.56
CA SER A 47 15.31 -27.33 -11.63
C SER A 47 15.84 -26.94 -10.24
N SER A 48 15.09 -27.35 -9.20
CA SER A 48 15.51 -27.58 -7.80
C SER A 48 16.70 -26.78 -7.24
N LEU A 49 16.46 -25.69 -6.51
CA LEU A 49 17.46 -25.11 -5.59
C LEU A 49 16.82 -24.60 -4.29
N SER A 50 17.34 -25.13 -3.19
CA SER A 50 17.13 -24.74 -1.79
C SER A 50 17.40 -23.23 -1.56
N PRO A 51 16.83 -22.61 -0.51
CA PRO A 51 17.04 -21.20 -0.22
C PRO A 51 18.45 -20.97 0.35
N GLY A 52 19.41 -20.77 -0.54
CA GLY A 52 20.73 -20.25 -0.22
C GLY A 52 20.61 -18.79 0.23
N THR A 53 21.30 -18.49 1.32
CA THR A 53 21.43 -17.22 2.01
C THR A 53 21.82 -16.08 1.05
N PHE A 54 20.87 -15.19 0.71
CA PHE A 54 21.20 -13.92 0.07
C PHE A 54 21.60 -12.92 1.16
N SER A 55 22.90 -12.64 1.25
CA SER A 55 23.48 -11.59 2.07
C SER A 55 22.91 -10.23 1.69
N GLY A 56 22.59 -9.42 2.71
CA GLY A 56 21.96 -8.12 2.57
C GLY A 56 22.90 -7.06 2.00
N GLU A 57 22.83 -6.86 0.68
CA GLU A 57 23.19 -5.57 0.09
C GLU A 57 21.91 -4.76 -0.12
N THR A 58 21.64 -3.83 0.79
CA THR A 58 20.70 -2.72 0.55
C THR A 58 21.25 -1.87 -0.59
N HIS A 59 20.82 -2.13 -1.83
CA HIS A 59 21.22 -1.34 -2.99
C HIS A 59 20.88 0.15 -2.76
N SER A 60 21.92 1.01 -2.71
CA SER A 60 21.80 2.46 -2.44
C SER A 60 20.83 3.18 -3.39
N ILE A 61 20.64 2.63 -4.60
CA ILE A 61 19.69 3.11 -5.60
C ILE A 61 18.26 3.11 -5.06
N LEU A 62 17.84 2.08 -4.31
CA LEU A 62 16.49 1.95 -3.76
C LEU A 62 16.16 3.01 -2.70
N GLN A 63 17.19 3.62 -2.08
CA GLN A 63 17.04 4.70 -1.10
C GLN A 63 17.11 6.10 -1.73
N SER A 64 17.34 6.22 -3.04
CA SER A 64 17.35 7.50 -3.76
C SER A 64 16.04 8.27 -3.54
N SER A 65 16.14 9.57 -3.28
CA SER A 65 14.97 10.47 -3.15
C SER A 65 14.04 10.40 -4.36
N ALA A 66 14.57 10.08 -5.55
CA ALA A 66 13.78 9.90 -6.76
C ALA A 66 12.87 8.65 -6.71
N LEU A 67 13.19 7.64 -5.88
CA LEU A 67 12.40 6.42 -5.70
C LEU A 67 11.55 6.43 -4.42
N GLN A 68 11.78 7.41 -3.54
CA GLN A 68 10.92 7.67 -2.40
C GLN A 68 9.55 8.19 -2.85
N HIS A 69 8.56 7.99 -2.00
CA HIS A 69 7.21 8.43 -2.28
C HIS A 69 7.15 9.96 -2.28
N TRP A 70 6.51 10.52 -3.31
CA TRP A 70 6.55 11.95 -3.62
C TRP A 70 5.89 12.89 -2.59
N PHE A 71 5.02 12.39 -1.69
CA PHE A 71 4.44 13.19 -0.59
C PHE A 71 4.49 12.51 0.79
N LYS A 72 4.80 11.21 0.87
CA LYS A 72 4.76 10.46 2.14
C LYS A 72 6.14 10.38 2.80
N HIS A 73 6.39 11.24 3.77
CA HIS A 73 7.70 11.38 4.45
C HIS A 73 7.71 10.86 5.90
N TRP A 74 6.76 10.00 6.27
CA TRP A 74 6.52 9.54 7.66
C TRP A 74 6.90 8.07 7.91
N GLN A 75 7.88 7.53 7.18
CA GLN A 75 8.30 6.13 7.33
C GLN A 75 8.73 5.80 8.77
N HIS A 76 9.39 6.75 9.45
CA HIS A 76 9.80 6.60 10.84
C HIS A 76 8.62 6.46 11.82
N LEU A 77 7.49 7.13 11.57
CA LEU A 77 6.28 7.02 12.40
C LEU A 77 5.64 5.63 12.33
N ARG A 78 5.86 4.90 11.22
CA ARG A 78 5.33 3.54 11.00
C ARG A 78 6.02 2.48 11.84
N LYS A 79 7.25 2.73 12.31
CA LYS A 79 8.05 1.73 13.06
C LYS A 79 7.35 1.29 14.34
N HIS A 80 6.68 2.21 15.02
CA HIS A 80 6.05 1.98 16.32
C HIS A 80 4.54 1.74 16.24
N LYS A 81 3.99 1.58 15.03
CA LYS A 81 2.56 1.41 14.79
C LYS A 81 2.29 0.18 13.92
N LEU A 82 1.12 -0.42 14.08
CA LEU A 82 0.58 -1.38 13.13
C LEU A 82 -0.18 -0.62 12.04
N THR A 83 0.34 -0.65 10.82
CA THR A 83 -0.23 0.13 9.71
C THR A 83 -1.25 -0.69 8.91
N ALA A 84 -2.26 -0.03 8.32
CA ALA A 84 -3.32 -0.71 7.55
C ALA A 84 -2.77 -1.68 6.47
N SER A 85 -1.69 -1.32 5.78
CA SER A 85 -1.04 -2.19 4.78
C SER A 85 -0.44 -3.49 5.35
N THR A 86 -0.24 -3.56 6.67
CA THR A 86 0.31 -4.75 7.38
C THR A 86 -0.77 -5.60 8.04
N PHE A 87 -2.05 -5.21 7.98
CA PHE A 87 -3.13 -5.93 8.68
C PHE A 87 -3.28 -7.37 8.19
N GLY A 88 -3.26 -7.61 6.87
CA GLY A 88 -3.27 -8.97 6.33
C GLY A 88 -2.10 -9.82 6.83
N MET A 89 -0.90 -9.24 6.95
CA MET A 89 0.26 -9.94 7.52
C MET A 89 0.08 -10.26 9.01
N ALA A 90 -0.47 -9.33 9.79
CA ALA A 90 -0.71 -9.50 11.23
C ALA A 90 -1.76 -10.58 11.53
N VAL A 91 -2.74 -10.76 10.64
CA VAL A 91 -3.77 -11.82 10.72
C VAL A 91 -3.23 -13.17 10.28
N GLY A 92 -2.36 -13.22 9.27
CA GLY A 92 -1.79 -14.48 8.75
C GLY A 92 -2.13 -14.79 7.29
N PHE A 93 -2.44 -13.78 6.47
CA PHE A 93 -2.76 -14.00 5.03
C PHE A 93 -1.57 -14.51 4.21
N TRP A 94 -0.35 -14.50 4.77
CA TRP A 94 0.88 -14.88 4.08
C TRP A 94 1.68 -15.84 4.95
N PRO A 95 2.25 -16.90 4.35
CA PRO A 95 3.18 -17.78 5.05
C PRO A 95 4.32 -16.99 5.68
N ARG A 96 4.59 -17.23 6.97
CA ARG A 96 5.61 -16.54 7.77
C ARG A 96 5.41 -15.02 7.90
N GLY A 97 4.25 -14.49 7.50
CA GLY A 97 3.94 -13.06 7.54
C GLY A 97 3.90 -12.50 8.97
N ARG A 98 3.23 -13.22 9.89
CA ARG A 98 3.14 -12.83 11.30
C ARG A 98 4.51 -12.80 11.98
N ASP A 99 5.32 -13.84 11.79
CA ASP A 99 6.70 -13.90 12.31
C ASP A 99 7.55 -12.73 11.82
N LYS A 100 7.55 -12.50 10.50
CA LYS A 100 8.33 -11.43 9.89
C LYS A 100 7.90 -10.06 10.43
N LEU A 101 6.59 -9.81 10.49
CA LEU A 101 6.06 -8.56 11.02
C LEU A 101 6.40 -8.40 12.51
N TRP A 102 6.34 -9.48 13.29
CA TRP A 102 6.68 -9.47 14.70
C TRP A 102 8.15 -9.07 14.89
N LEU A 103 9.09 -9.75 14.20
CA LEU A 103 10.52 -9.40 14.22
C LEU A 103 10.79 -7.95 13.78
N GLU A 104 10.07 -7.45 12.78
CA GLU A 104 10.15 -6.05 12.35
C GLU A 104 9.75 -5.11 13.49
N LYS A 105 8.61 -5.40 14.17
CA LYS A 105 8.14 -4.56 15.27
C LYS A 105 9.05 -4.63 16.50
N LEU A 106 9.80 -5.71 16.69
CA LEU A 106 10.85 -5.80 17.71
C LEU A 106 12.14 -5.06 17.32
N GLY A 107 12.26 -4.55 16.09
CA GLY A 107 13.48 -3.94 15.58
C GLY A 107 14.61 -4.94 15.37
N LYS A 108 14.28 -6.24 15.22
CA LYS A 108 15.24 -7.34 15.04
C LYS A 108 15.54 -7.62 13.57
N ILE A 109 14.67 -7.14 12.69
CA ILE A 109 14.93 -7.00 11.27
C ILE A 109 14.61 -5.56 10.88
N GLU A 110 15.31 -5.04 9.87
CA GLU A 110 15.00 -3.72 9.34
C GLU A 110 13.56 -3.70 8.78
N PRO A 111 12.82 -2.59 9.00
CA PRO A 111 11.56 -2.38 8.31
C PRO A 111 11.74 -2.52 6.81
N PHE A 112 10.71 -3.03 6.14
CA PHE A 112 10.72 -3.12 4.69
C PHE A 112 11.05 -1.75 4.07
N SER A 113 12.23 -1.65 3.46
CA SER A 113 12.76 -0.43 2.85
C SER A 113 12.36 -0.25 1.38
N GLY A 114 11.44 -1.08 0.89
CA GLY A 114 11.07 -1.12 -0.53
C GLY A 114 11.81 -2.21 -1.31
N ASN A 115 11.23 -2.56 -2.44
CA ASN A 115 11.82 -3.41 -3.48
C ASN A 115 11.48 -2.80 -4.85
N VAL A 116 11.93 -3.43 -5.94
CA VAL A 116 11.66 -2.94 -7.31
C VAL A 116 10.17 -2.75 -7.57
N ALA A 117 9.31 -3.62 -7.02
CA ALA A 117 7.85 -3.48 -7.14
C ALA A 117 7.30 -2.24 -6.41
N THR A 118 7.89 -1.88 -5.26
CA THR A 118 7.53 -0.67 -4.51
C THR A 118 8.00 0.58 -5.23
N CYS A 119 9.24 0.58 -5.76
CA CYS A 119 9.74 1.69 -6.57
C CYS A 119 8.89 1.91 -7.83
N TRP A 120 8.53 0.83 -8.52
CA TRP A 120 7.60 0.89 -9.64
C TRP A 120 6.27 1.53 -9.23
N SER A 121 5.70 1.09 -8.11
CA SER A 121 4.44 1.65 -7.60
C SER A 121 4.58 3.13 -7.32
N ASN A 122 5.61 3.57 -6.59
CA ASN A 122 5.87 4.98 -6.27
C ASN A 122 6.05 5.85 -7.52
N ILE A 123 6.66 5.33 -8.58
CA ILE A 123 6.87 6.07 -9.84
C ILE A 123 5.57 6.21 -10.62
N LYS A 124 4.74 5.17 -10.62
CA LYS A 124 3.53 5.10 -11.43
C LYS A 124 2.30 5.64 -10.74
N GLU A 125 2.32 5.75 -9.41
CA GLU A 125 1.20 6.26 -8.63
C GLU A 125 0.76 7.65 -9.09
N GLU A 126 1.69 8.55 -9.40
CA GLU A 126 1.37 9.90 -9.86
C GLU A 126 0.65 9.89 -11.23
N GLU A 127 1.12 9.05 -12.16
CA GLU A 127 0.48 8.85 -13.47
C GLU A 127 -0.91 8.20 -13.33
N ALA A 128 -1.01 7.21 -12.44
CA ALA A 128 -2.26 6.54 -12.12
C ALA A 128 -3.28 7.50 -11.48
N LEU A 129 -2.84 8.36 -10.56
CA LEU A 129 -3.68 9.35 -9.90
C LEU A 129 -4.26 10.36 -10.89
N GLU A 130 -3.46 10.89 -11.81
CA GLU A 130 -3.94 11.82 -12.83
C GLU A 130 -4.96 11.13 -13.78
N ARG A 131 -4.72 9.86 -14.12
CA ARG A 131 -5.69 9.07 -14.89
C ARG A 131 -7.00 8.86 -14.11
N TYR A 132 -6.91 8.57 -12.81
CA TYR A 132 -8.07 8.42 -11.92
C TYR A 132 -8.91 9.70 -11.86
N LYS A 133 -8.29 10.86 -11.64
CA LYS A 133 -8.98 12.16 -11.63
C LYS A 133 -9.68 12.44 -12.95
N LEU A 134 -9.03 12.13 -14.08
CA LEU A 134 -9.61 12.33 -15.40
C LEU A 134 -10.82 11.43 -15.66
N ILE A 135 -10.80 10.18 -15.20
CA ILE A 135 -11.91 9.23 -15.40
C ILE A 135 -13.11 9.57 -14.49
N THR A 136 -12.83 9.93 -13.23
CA THR A 136 -13.88 10.09 -12.21
C THR A 136 -14.39 11.51 -12.07
N GLY A 137 -13.59 12.51 -12.48
CA GLY A 137 -13.85 13.92 -12.19
C GLY A 137 -13.71 14.27 -10.70
N HIS A 138 -13.24 13.35 -9.86
CA HIS A 138 -13.10 13.59 -8.43
C HIS A 138 -11.94 14.55 -8.12
N THR A 139 -12.17 15.41 -7.13
CA THR A 139 -11.09 16.14 -6.46
C THR A 139 -10.50 15.24 -5.38
N VAL A 140 -9.17 15.12 -5.36
CA VAL A 140 -8.45 14.26 -4.42
C VAL A 140 -7.59 15.14 -3.51
N SER A 141 -7.80 15.02 -2.20
CA SER A 141 -6.92 15.58 -1.18
C SER A 141 -5.89 14.53 -0.73
N TYR A 142 -4.81 14.97 -0.10
CA TYR A 142 -3.70 14.11 0.32
C TYR A 142 -3.57 14.12 1.86
N PRO A 143 -4.28 13.22 2.56
CA PRO A 143 -4.16 13.13 4.00
C PRO A 143 -2.75 12.75 4.43
N GLU A 144 -2.30 13.36 5.52
CA GLU A 144 -1.08 12.94 6.23
C GLU A 144 -1.27 11.58 6.92
N PHE A 145 -0.22 11.09 7.55
CA PHE A 145 -0.27 9.91 8.41
C PHE A 145 -1.35 10.02 9.48
N GLN A 146 -2.33 9.12 9.45
CA GLN A 146 -3.44 9.12 10.41
C GLN A 146 -3.22 8.06 11.47
N VAL A 147 -3.30 8.47 12.74
CA VAL A 147 -3.32 7.58 13.89
C VAL A 147 -4.77 7.44 14.35
N TYR A 148 -5.24 6.20 14.51
CA TYR A 148 -6.65 5.91 14.82
C TYR A 148 -7.08 6.48 16.19
N GLY A 149 -6.15 6.49 17.14
CA GLY A 149 -6.41 6.85 18.54
C GLY A 149 -6.82 8.29 18.84
N LYS A 150 -7.20 9.10 17.85
CA LYS A 150 -7.80 10.44 18.08
C LYS A 150 -9.12 10.36 18.84
N LYS A 151 -9.93 9.32 18.59
CA LYS A 151 -11.21 9.09 19.31
C LYS A 151 -11.04 8.21 20.55
N ASN A 152 -10.07 7.29 20.55
CA ASN A 152 -9.75 6.41 21.67
C ASN A 152 -8.23 6.25 21.83
N PRO A 153 -7.59 6.90 22.82
CA PRO A 153 -6.13 6.88 22.98
C PRO A 153 -5.51 5.48 23.10
N GLU A 154 -6.25 4.49 23.60
CA GLU A 154 -5.83 3.08 23.69
C GLU A 154 -5.57 2.45 22.33
N ASP A 155 -6.18 2.99 21.27
CA ASP A 155 -6.03 2.51 19.90
C ASP A 155 -4.91 3.23 19.13
N ASN A 156 -4.09 4.03 19.81
CA ASN A 156 -3.05 4.80 19.15
C ASN A 156 -2.02 3.91 18.43
N TRP A 157 -1.91 2.62 18.75
CA TRP A 157 -0.99 1.69 18.10
C TRP A 157 -1.37 1.37 16.65
N ILE A 158 -2.59 1.69 16.21
CA ILE A 158 -3.06 1.54 14.84
C ILE A 158 -2.86 2.83 14.05
N ALA A 159 -2.39 2.71 12.80
CA ALA A 159 -2.27 3.85 11.90
C ALA A 159 -2.52 3.52 10.42
N ALA A 160 -2.71 4.56 9.62
CA ALA A 160 -2.95 4.47 8.18
C ALA A 160 -2.27 5.60 7.42
N SER A 161 -2.10 5.37 6.12
CA SER A 161 -1.55 6.33 5.19
C SER A 161 -2.19 6.10 3.82
N PRO A 162 -3.33 6.76 3.53
CA PRO A 162 -4.02 6.59 2.25
C PRO A 162 -3.21 7.20 1.09
N ASP A 163 -3.55 6.84 -0.15
CA ASP A 163 -3.01 7.50 -1.34
C ASP A 163 -3.77 8.80 -1.66
N GLY A 164 -5.04 8.87 -1.25
CA GLY A 164 -5.80 10.10 -1.24
C GLY A 164 -7.11 9.98 -0.47
N ALA A 165 -7.77 11.11 -0.26
CA ALA A 165 -9.16 11.17 0.18
C ALA A 165 -9.99 11.86 -0.88
N VAL A 166 -11.21 11.36 -1.06
CA VAL A 166 -12.16 11.90 -2.02
C VAL A 166 -13.31 12.49 -1.23
N ASP A 167 -13.56 13.77 -1.43
CA ASP A 167 -14.74 14.44 -0.90
C ASP A 167 -15.63 14.77 -2.10
N SER A 168 -16.80 14.13 -2.16
CA SER A 168 -17.82 14.44 -3.17
C SER A 168 -19.10 14.89 -2.49
N ASN A 169 -19.91 15.62 -3.24
CA ASN A 169 -21.22 16.06 -2.77
C ASN A 169 -22.26 15.55 -3.77
N ILE A 170 -23.07 14.57 -3.37
CA ILE A 170 -24.09 13.98 -4.24
C ILE A 170 -25.45 14.32 -3.63
N TYR A 171 -26.28 15.04 -4.41
CA TYR A 171 -27.59 15.54 -3.95
C TYR A 171 -27.54 16.38 -2.65
N GLY A 172 -26.44 17.10 -2.43
CA GLY A 172 -26.26 17.93 -1.23
C GLY A 172 -25.82 17.15 0.02
N LEU A 173 -25.60 15.84 -0.09
CA LEU A 173 -25.02 15.02 0.98
C LEU A 173 -23.52 14.83 0.76
N PRO A 174 -22.68 15.20 1.75
CA PRO A 174 -21.25 14.97 1.67
C PRO A 174 -20.98 13.47 1.72
N LEU A 175 -20.21 12.99 0.76
CA LEU A 175 -19.81 11.61 0.63
C LEU A 175 -18.29 11.55 0.66
N HIS A 176 -17.77 10.98 1.75
CA HIS A 176 -16.34 10.92 2.00
C HIS A 176 -15.81 9.52 1.72
N GLY A 177 -14.86 9.44 0.79
CA GLY A 177 -14.20 8.20 0.38
C GLY A 177 -12.69 8.22 0.59
N VAL A 178 -12.10 7.04 0.54
CA VAL A 178 -10.64 6.85 0.48
C VAL A 178 -10.26 6.44 -0.94
N LEU A 179 -9.13 6.92 -1.44
CA LEU A 179 -8.49 6.41 -2.64
C LEU A 179 -7.27 5.57 -2.26
N GLU A 180 -7.21 4.36 -2.80
CA GLU A 180 -6.03 3.49 -2.77
C GLU A 180 -5.68 3.07 -4.21
N ILE A 181 -4.46 3.38 -4.63
CA ILE A 181 -3.92 3.14 -5.96
C ILE A 181 -2.96 1.95 -5.91
N LYS A 182 -3.11 1.03 -6.85
CA LYS A 182 -2.23 -0.13 -7.01
C LYS A 182 -1.69 -0.18 -8.43
N CYS A 183 -0.36 -0.25 -8.52
CA CYS A 183 0.38 -0.36 -9.76
C CYS A 183 1.12 -1.72 -9.78
N PRO A 184 0.45 -2.84 -10.10
CA PRO A 184 1.03 -4.17 -9.99
C PRO A 184 2.27 -4.35 -10.86
N PHE A 185 3.30 -4.99 -10.28
CA PHE A 185 4.63 -5.15 -10.88
C PHE A 185 4.79 -6.38 -11.79
N PHE A 186 3.93 -7.40 -11.64
CA PHE A 186 3.93 -8.63 -12.46
C PHE A 186 5.31 -9.27 -12.65
N GLY A 187 6.09 -9.41 -11.57
CA GLY A 187 7.41 -10.06 -11.62
C GLY A 187 8.44 -9.33 -12.49
N GLY A 188 8.21 -8.05 -12.83
CA GLY A 188 9.07 -7.25 -13.70
C GLY A 188 8.59 -7.18 -15.15
N ASP A 189 7.60 -8.00 -15.54
CA ASP A 189 6.99 -7.93 -16.86
C ASP A 189 5.67 -7.15 -16.84
N MET A 190 5.81 -5.82 -16.79
CA MET A 190 4.67 -4.90 -16.78
C MET A 190 3.97 -4.83 -18.13
N SER A 191 4.59 -5.34 -19.20
CA SER A 191 3.97 -5.38 -20.53
C SER A 191 2.78 -6.34 -20.56
N ASN A 192 2.80 -7.37 -19.71
CA ASN A 192 1.72 -8.34 -19.56
C ASN A 192 0.76 -8.02 -18.41
N ALA A 193 1.04 -6.99 -17.61
CA ALA A 193 0.19 -6.53 -16.53
C ALA A 193 -1.17 -6.05 -17.06
N ARG A 194 -2.26 -6.72 -16.65
CA ARG A 194 -3.63 -6.31 -16.97
C ARG A 194 -4.36 -5.79 -15.73
N PRO A 195 -5.26 -4.81 -15.89
CA PRO A 195 -6.11 -4.37 -14.81
C PRO A 195 -6.99 -5.50 -14.30
N TRP A 196 -7.19 -5.53 -13.00
CA TRP A 196 -7.92 -6.60 -12.33
C TRP A 196 -9.37 -6.66 -12.83
N LYS A 197 -9.89 -7.88 -12.96
CA LYS A 197 -11.35 -8.12 -13.09
C LYS A 197 -12.03 -8.20 -11.72
N ARG A 198 -11.23 -8.51 -10.70
CA ARG A 198 -11.67 -8.76 -9.34
C ARG A 198 -10.56 -8.38 -8.38
N ILE A 199 -10.92 -7.78 -7.25
CA ILE A 199 -9.97 -7.32 -6.24
C ILE A 199 -9.27 -8.52 -5.58
N PRO A 200 -7.93 -8.53 -5.47
CA PRO A 200 -7.22 -9.53 -4.68
C PRO A 200 -7.59 -9.45 -3.19
N LEU A 201 -7.93 -10.60 -2.59
CA LEU A 201 -8.47 -10.67 -1.22
C LEU A 201 -7.56 -10.03 -0.15
N HIS A 202 -6.24 -10.11 -0.33
CA HIS A 202 -5.27 -9.58 0.64
C HIS A 202 -5.29 -8.06 0.77
N TYR A 203 -5.96 -7.33 -0.13
CA TYR A 203 -6.15 -5.89 0.03
C TYR A 203 -7.35 -5.51 0.90
N ILE A 204 -8.27 -6.44 1.19
CA ILE A 204 -9.48 -6.13 1.97
C ILE A 204 -9.18 -5.73 3.42
N PRO A 205 -8.28 -6.41 4.16
CA PRO A 205 -7.86 -5.92 5.47
C PRO A 205 -7.33 -4.48 5.44
N GLN A 206 -6.52 -4.15 4.42
CA GLN A 206 -6.00 -2.78 4.25
C GLN A 206 -7.13 -1.79 3.94
N ALA A 207 -8.02 -2.13 3.02
CA ALA A 207 -9.12 -1.27 2.58
C ALA A 207 -10.05 -0.92 3.75
N GLN A 208 -10.50 -1.92 4.49
CA GLN A 208 -11.38 -1.75 5.65
C GLN A 208 -10.68 -0.96 6.76
N GLY A 209 -9.40 -1.25 7.01
CA GLY A 209 -8.58 -0.49 7.95
C GLY A 209 -8.45 0.99 7.60
N LEU A 210 -8.21 1.31 6.33
CA LEU A 210 -8.12 2.70 5.86
C LEU A 210 -9.44 3.45 6.05
N MET A 211 -10.56 2.85 5.63
CA MET A 211 -11.89 3.46 5.78
C MET A 211 -12.25 3.69 7.25
N GLU A 212 -11.92 2.74 8.13
CA GLU A 212 -12.13 2.90 9.56
C GLU A 212 -11.30 4.06 10.13
N ILE A 213 -9.99 4.06 9.88
CA ILE A 213 -9.06 4.99 10.51
C ILE A 213 -9.31 6.43 10.06
N LEU A 214 -9.72 6.60 8.80
CA LEU A 214 -10.09 7.90 8.25
C LEU A 214 -11.55 8.30 8.50
N ASP A 215 -12.35 7.39 9.07
CA ASP A 215 -13.80 7.57 9.23
C ASP A 215 -14.48 7.93 7.90
N ARG A 216 -14.44 6.98 6.96
CA ARG A 216 -14.95 7.11 5.59
C ARG A 216 -15.87 5.94 5.27
N ASN A 217 -16.87 6.18 4.44
CA ASN A 217 -17.95 5.21 4.20
C ASN A 217 -17.60 4.21 3.09
N TRP A 218 -16.70 4.59 2.19
CA TRP A 218 -16.33 3.78 1.04
C TRP A 218 -14.87 4.05 0.61
N MET A 219 -14.36 3.16 -0.24
CA MET A 219 -13.06 3.27 -0.87
C MET A 219 -13.16 3.00 -2.37
N ASP A 220 -12.48 3.86 -3.13
CA ASP A 220 -12.11 3.57 -4.51
C ASP A 220 -10.76 2.85 -4.51
N MET A 221 -10.77 1.57 -4.88
CA MET A 221 -9.58 0.77 -5.12
C MET A 221 -9.27 0.81 -6.62
N TYR A 222 -8.22 1.54 -6.98
CA TYR A 222 -7.86 1.81 -8.37
C TYR A 222 -6.60 1.03 -8.77
N CYS A 223 -6.75 0.08 -9.68
CA CYS A 223 -5.62 -0.67 -10.25
C CYS A 223 -5.26 -0.09 -11.61
N TRP A 224 -4.03 0.40 -11.73
CA TRP A 224 -3.49 0.96 -12.97
C TRP A 224 -2.37 0.09 -13.53
N THR A 225 -2.41 -0.18 -14.83
CA THR A 225 -1.33 -0.84 -15.57
C THR A 225 -1.04 -0.10 -16.88
N ILE A 226 0.05 -0.48 -17.56
CA ILE A 226 0.39 0.08 -18.87
C ILE A 226 -0.73 -0.20 -19.91
N LYS A 227 -1.45 -1.31 -19.74
CA LYS A 227 -2.52 -1.74 -20.65
C LYS A 227 -3.90 -1.15 -20.30
N GLY A 228 -4.04 -0.36 -19.24
CA GLY A 228 -5.33 0.25 -18.87
C GLY A 228 -5.53 0.34 -17.37
N SER A 229 -6.78 0.39 -16.93
CA SER A 229 -7.10 0.51 -15.51
C SER A 229 -8.42 -0.15 -15.13
N SER A 230 -8.61 -0.38 -13.83
CA SER A 230 -9.86 -0.88 -13.26
C SER A 230 -10.12 -0.16 -11.94
N LEU A 231 -11.35 0.31 -11.76
CA LEU A 231 -11.81 1.03 -10.59
C LEU A 231 -12.91 0.25 -9.88
N PHE A 232 -12.68 -0.08 -8.61
CA PHE A 232 -13.66 -0.76 -7.77
C PHE A 232 -14.12 0.14 -6.62
N ARG A 233 -15.42 0.07 -6.31
CA ARG A 233 -16.01 0.65 -5.10
C ARG A 233 -16.17 -0.43 -4.04
N ILE A 234 -15.55 -0.22 -2.88
CA ILE A 234 -15.67 -1.05 -1.69
C ILE A 234 -16.39 -0.23 -0.62
N GLU A 235 -17.42 -0.79 0.02
CA GLU A 235 -18.11 -0.15 1.15
C GLU A 235 -17.45 -0.55 2.48
N ARG A 236 -17.50 0.34 3.47
CA ARG A 236 -17.05 0.04 4.84
C ARG A 236 -17.96 -1.01 5.48
N ASP A 237 -17.33 -1.99 6.10
CA ASP A 237 -18.00 -3.07 6.82
C ASP A 237 -17.56 -3.04 8.29
N VAL A 238 -18.49 -2.62 9.15
CA VAL A 238 -18.25 -2.44 10.59
C VAL A 238 -18.02 -3.78 11.29
N GLU A 239 -18.72 -4.84 10.87
CA GLU A 239 -18.57 -6.17 11.46
C GLU A 239 -17.23 -6.79 11.07
N TYR A 240 -16.84 -6.64 9.80
CA TYR A 240 -15.52 -7.04 9.34
C TYR A 240 -14.41 -6.33 10.12
N TRP A 241 -14.55 -5.01 10.34
CA TRP A 241 -13.59 -4.27 11.14
C TRP A 241 -13.53 -4.80 12.58
N GLY A 242 -14.66 -5.14 13.20
CA GLY A 242 -14.70 -5.74 14.53
C GLY A 242 -13.86 -7.02 14.61
N ASP A 243 -14.10 -7.98 13.70
CA ASP A 243 -13.34 -9.23 13.63
C ASP A 243 -11.85 -8.99 13.36
N LEU A 244 -11.55 -8.06 12.45
CA LEU A 244 -10.17 -7.69 12.13
C LEU A 244 -9.47 -7.09 13.36
N LYS A 245 -10.10 -6.14 14.06
CA LYS A 245 -9.53 -5.47 15.23
C LYS A 245 -9.24 -6.44 16.38
N ILE A 246 -10.04 -7.50 16.55
CA ILE A 246 -9.74 -8.58 17.50
C ILE A 246 -8.40 -9.24 17.16
N ALA A 247 -8.23 -9.67 15.91
CA ALA A 247 -6.99 -10.32 15.47
C ALA A 247 -5.77 -9.38 15.51
N LEU A 248 -5.96 -8.09 15.18
CA LEU A 248 -4.90 -7.10 15.28
C LEU A 248 -4.50 -6.83 16.74
N SER A 249 -5.48 -6.73 17.64
CA SER A 249 -5.26 -6.53 19.07
C SER A 249 -4.52 -7.71 19.70
N ASP A 250 -4.90 -8.93 19.34
CA ASP A 250 -4.18 -10.15 19.74
C ASP A 250 -2.71 -10.08 19.34
N PHE A 251 -2.44 -9.84 18.05
CA PHE A 251 -1.08 -9.69 17.55
C PHE A 251 -0.28 -8.61 18.29
N TRP A 252 -0.90 -7.46 18.55
CA TRP A 252 -0.19 -6.35 19.17
C TRP A 252 0.06 -6.54 20.66
N TRP A 253 -0.99 -6.85 21.43
CA TRP A 253 -0.94 -6.84 22.89
C TRP A 253 -0.46 -8.15 23.50
N LYS A 254 -0.69 -9.30 22.86
CA LYS A 254 -0.20 -10.59 23.36
C LYS A 254 1.21 -10.93 22.86
N HIS A 255 1.58 -10.47 21.66
CA HIS A 255 2.84 -10.86 21.04
C HIS A 255 3.86 -9.72 20.91
N VAL A 256 3.47 -8.57 20.36
CA VAL A 256 4.43 -7.48 20.11
C VAL A 256 4.85 -6.76 21.39
N GLN A 257 3.91 -6.29 22.20
CA GLN A 257 4.21 -5.45 23.37
C GLN A 257 5.02 -6.18 24.45
N PRO A 258 4.65 -7.40 24.88
CA PRO A 258 5.45 -8.12 25.89
C PRO A 258 6.85 -8.46 25.37
N ALA A 259 6.99 -8.81 24.09
CA ALA A 259 8.29 -9.12 23.51
C ALA A 259 9.18 -7.87 23.37
N LYS A 260 8.60 -6.70 23.08
CA LYS A 260 9.32 -5.41 23.12
C LYS A 260 9.85 -5.12 24.52
N GLU A 261 9.02 -5.33 25.54
CA GLU A 261 9.42 -5.12 26.92
C GLU A 261 10.59 -6.03 27.30
N MET A 262 10.57 -7.31 26.89
CA MET A 262 11.72 -8.21 27.07
C MET A 262 12.97 -7.74 26.32
N CYS A 263 12.83 -7.28 25.08
CA CYS A 263 13.94 -6.73 24.30
C CYS A 263 14.55 -5.45 24.91
N ASN A 264 13.77 -4.68 25.66
CA ASN A 264 14.25 -3.48 26.34
C ASN A 264 14.98 -3.81 27.64
N ARG A 265 14.65 -4.93 28.28
CA ARG A 265 15.25 -5.37 29.56
C ARG A 265 16.50 -6.21 29.37
N SER A 266 16.61 -6.95 28.26
CA SER A 266 17.68 -7.93 28.03
C SER A 266 18.19 -7.90 26.58
N VAL A 267 19.45 -8.27 26.40
CA VAL A 267 20.03 -8.45 25.06
C VAL A 267 19.52 -9.77 24.47
N ILE A 268 18.55 -9.67 23.58
CA ILE A 268 18.00 -10.82 22.83
C ILE A 268 18.74 -10.98 21.50
N THR A 269 19.39 -12.11 21.27
CA THR A 269 20.20 -12.37 20.06
C THR A 269 19.41 -13.16 19.02
N ASN A 270 18.67 -14.17 19.45
CA ASN A 270 17.77 -14.97 18.61
C ASN A 270 16.34 -14.95 19.18
N PRO A 271 15.51 -13.97 18.78
CA PRO A 271 14.15 -13.80 19.27
C PRO A 271 13.25 -15.01 19.02
N LEU A 272 13.51 -15.80 17.98
CA LEU A 272 12.67 -16.96 17.64
C LEU A 272 12.81 -18.11 18.64
N ILE A 273 13.94 -18.18 19.35
CA ILE A 273 14.21 -19.18 20.38
C ILE A 273 13.94 -18.58 21.76
N GLU A 274 14.57 -17.45 22.06
CA GLU A 274 14.56 -16.82 23.39
C GLU A 274 13.18 -16.25 23.77
N LEU A 275 12.40 -15.80 22.79
CA LEU A 275 11.04 -15.27 22.99
C LEU A 275 9.98 -16.19 22.36
N SER A 276 10.26 -17.49 22.27
CA SER A 276 9.38 -18.48 21.62
C SER A 276 7.97 -18.52 22.21
N SER A 277 7.80 -18.28 23.52
CA SER A 277 6.49 -18.20 24.18
C SER A 277 5.66 -16.98 23.78
N LEU A 278 6.31 -15.90 23.32
CA LEU A 278 5.66 -14.66 22.87
C LEU A 278 5.52 -14.61 21.34
N ARG A 279 6.11 -15.57 20.64
CA ARG A 279 6.05 -15.66 19.19
C ARG A 279 4.60 -15.93 18.74
N PRO A 280 4.05 -15.17 17.77
CA PRO A 280 2.73 -15.44 17.25
C PRO A 280 2.68 -16.76 16.48
N ALA A 281 1.54 -17.47 16.56
CA ALA A 281 1.26 -18.58 15.66
C ALA A 281 1.26 -18.10 14.19
N PRO A 282 1.49 -18.98 13.19
CA PRO A 282 1.54 -18.58 11.78
C PRO A 282 0.31 -17.81 11.29
N GLU A 283 -0.86 -18.14 11.83
CA GLU A 283 -2.15 -17.51 11.56
C GLU A 283 -2.90 -17.27 12.87
N HIS A 284 -3.75 -16.24 12.92
CA HIS A 284 -4.70 -16.02 14.02
C HIS A 284 -5.91 -16.97 13.87
N ASP A 285 -6.60 -17.31 14.96
CA ASP A 285 -7.75 -18.23 14.93
C ASP A 285 -8.88 -17.75 14.00
N LEU A 286 -9.09 -16.43 13.94
CA LEU A 286 -10.06 -15.79 13.05
C LEU A 286 -9.58 -15.65 11.59
N CYS A 287 -8.36 -16.07 11.23
CA CYS A 287 -7.78 -15.84 9.89
C CYS A 287 -8.69 -16.37 8.77
N ARG A 288 -9.16 -17.61 8.88
CA ARG A 288 -10.05 -18.23 7.87
C ARG A 288 -11.38 -17.50 7.75
N HIS A 289 -11.95 -17.08 8.87
CA HIS A 289 -13.19 -16.31 8.92
C HIS A 289 -13.03 -14.92 8.27
N ILE A 290 -11.94 -14.21 8.57
CA ILE A 290 -11.62 -12.92 7.96
C ILE A 290 -11.38 -13.07 6.45
N ILE A 291 -10.72 -14.13 5.99
CA ILE A 291 -10.57 -14.44 4.55
C ILE A 291 -11.95 -14.67 3.90
N TYR A 292 -12.83 -15.43 4.56
CA TYR A 292 -14.17 -15.69 4.07
C TYR A 292 -14.99 -14.39 3.96
N LYS A 293 -15.00 -13.55 5.00
CA LYS A 293 -15.66 -12.23 4.92
C LYS A 293 -15.00 -11.32 3.88
N SER A 294 -13.67 -11.40 3.69
CA SER A 294 -12.98 -10.66 2.62
C SER A 294 -13.51 -11.05 1.24
N LYS A 295 -13.79 -12.35 1.03
CA LYS A 295 -14.39 -12.85 -0.22
C LYS A 295 -15.78 -12.24 -0.44
N HIS A 296 -16.62 -12.21 0.58
CA HIS A 296 -17.94 -11.56 0.52
C HIS A 296 -17.86 -10.08 0.19
N ILE A 297 -16.94 -9.35 0.80
CA ILE A 297 -16.72 -7.92 0.48
C ILE A 297 -16.32 -7.75 -0.99
N VAL A 298 -15.44 -8.62 -1.51
CA VAL A 298 -15.06 -8.59 -2.93
C VAL A 298 -16.23 -8.96 -3.84
N ASP A 299 -17.04 -9.96 -3.49
CA ASP A 299 -18.21 -10.37 -4.26
C ASP A 299 -19.28 -9.26 -4.34
N ASN A 300 -19.41 -8.45 -3.29
CA ASN A 300 -20.34 -7.32 -3.23
C ASN A 300 -19.73 -5.98 -3.70
N SER A 301 -18.43 -5.95 -4.00
CA SER A 301 -17.77 -4.74 -4.52
C SER A 301 -18.22 -4.43 -5.95
N LYS A 302 -18.37 -3.14 -6.28
CA LYS A 302 -18.81 -2.71 -7.62
C LYS A 302 -17.61 -2.41 -8.49
N LEU A 303 -17.48 -3.11 -9.62
CA LEU A 303 -16.55 -2.69 -10.68
C LEU A 303 -17.19 -1.51 -11.43
N LEU A 304 -16.74 -0.30 -11.10
CA LEU A 304 -17.30 0.94 -11.69
C LEU A 304 -16.82 1.16 -13.12
N MET A 305 -15.56 0.79 -13.37
CA MET A 305 -14.93 0.99 -14.67
C MET A 305 -13.80 -0.01 -14.85
N ARG A 306 -13.67 -0.51 -16.07
CA ARG A 306 -12.50 -1.26 -16.49
C ARG A 306 -12.19 -0.94 -17.93
N GLU A 307 -10.97 -0.51 -18.21
CA GLU A 307 -10.49 -0.30 -19.57
C GLU A 307 -9.26 -1.15 -19.86
N ILE A 308 -9.16 -1.61 -21.09
CA ILE A 308 -7.96 -2.27 -21.62
C ILE A 308 -7.70 -1.72 -23.00
N ASP A 309 -6.47 -1.30 -23.26
CA ASP A 309 -6.01 -0.79 -24.56
C ASP A 309 -6.93 0.33 -25.09
N GLY A 310 -7.37 1.21 -24.19
CA GLY A 310 -8.28 2.34 -24.48
C GLY A 310 -9.75 1.96 -24.67
N LYS A 311 -10.13 0.69 -24.49
CA LYS A 311 -11.51 0.21 -24.66
C LYS A 311 -12.12 -0.16 -23.31
N LEU A 312 -13.27 0.43 -23.00
CA LEU A 312 -14.10 0.02 -21.86
C LEU A 312 -14.51 -1.45 -22.02
N GLN A 313 -14.45 -2.18 -20.91
CA GLN A 313 -14.81 -3.58 -20.80
C GLN A 313 -16.08 -3.64 -19.94
N ASN A 314 -17.12 -4.27 -20.49
CA ASN A 314 -18.33 -4.60 -19.74
C ASN A 314 -18.10 -5.80 -18.82
#